data_AF-W0EFS1-F1
#
_entry.id   AF-W0EFS1-F1
#
_cell.length_a   1.000
_cell.length_b   1.000
_cell.length_c   1.000
_cell.angle_alpha   90.00
_cell.angle_beta   90.00
_cell.angle_gamma   90.00
#
_symmetry.space_group_name_H-M   'P 1'
#
loop_
_entity.id
_entity.type
_entity.pdbx_description
1 polymer ?
#
loop_
_entity_poly.entity_id
_entity_poly.type
_entity_poly.pdbx_seq_one_letter_code
_entity_poly.pdbx_strand_id
1 'polypeptide(L)'
;MSAFKSVSPKDQKRFNLAKEKVVESQNLYIQAKLDEAQKYNGEKKYDMAIQIVQNALNLDPSNERAKELLAQYKASRRKAASE
;
A
#
# COMPACT_ATOMS: atom_id res chain seq x y z
N MET A 1 -29.96 -6.93 1.19
CA MET A 1 -29.87 -8.23 0.49
C MET A 1 -29.55 -7.96 -0.98
N SER A 2 -28.51 -8.62 -1.49
CA SER A 2 -27.80 -8.28 -2.73
C SER A 2 -28.59 -8.65 -3.99
N ALA A 3 -28.70 -7.72 -4.95
CA ALA A 3 -29.21 -7.97 -6.31
C ALA A 3 -28.45 -9.07 -7.07
N PHE A 4 -27.29 -9.50 -6.57
CA PHE A 4 -26.58 -10.64 -7.14
C PHE A 4 -27.14 -12.01 -6.72
N LYS A 5 -27.96 -12.09 -5.66
CA LYS A 5 -28.66 -13.35 -5.33
C LYS A 5 -29.74 -13.70 -6.36
N SER A 6 -30.21 -12.72 -7.13
CA SER A 6 -31.12 -12.92 -8.27
C SER A 6 -30.40 -13.10 -9.62
N VAL A 7 -29.06 -13.00 -9.67
CA VAL A 7 -28.28 -13.41 -10.85
C VAL A 7 -27.78 -14.84 -10.69
N SER A 8 -27.31 -15.47 -11.76
CA SER A 8 -26.88 -16.87 -11.72
C SER A 8 -25.74 -17.09 -10.70
N PRO A 9 -25.64 -18.27 -10.05
CA PRO A 9 -24.52 -18.59 -9.16
C PRO A 9 -23.13 -18.40 -9.82
N LYS A 10 -23.06 -18.59 -11.14
CA LYS A 10 -21.85 -18.38 -11.94
C LYS A 10 -21.44 -16.90 -11.98
N ASP A 11 -22.41 -15.99 -12.08
CA ASP A 11 -22.14 -14.55 -12.09
C ASP A 11 -21.76 -14.05 -10.70
N GLN A 12 -22.39 -14.57 -9.64
CA GLN A 12 -21.97 -14.32 -8.27
C GLN A 12 -20.52 -14.78 -8.02
N LYS A 13 -20.13 -15.96 -8.54
CA LYS A 13 -18.74 -16.47 -8.46
C LYS A 13 -17.76 -15.58 -9.20
N ARG A 14 -18.07 -15.17 -10.44
CA ARG A 14 -17.23 -14.28 -11.25
C ARG A 14 -17.03 -12.92 -10.59
N PHE A 15 -18.09 -12.36 -10.02
CA PHE A 15 -18.03 -11.09 -9.30
C PHE A 15 -17.13 -11.16 -8.06
N ASN A 16 -17.24 -12.23 -7.27
CA ASN A 16 -16.39 -12.42 -6.09
C ASN A 16 -14.92 -12.60 -6.49
N LEU A 17 -14.66 -13.41 -7.52
CA LEU A 17 -13.31 -13.58 -8.06
C LEU A 17 -12.72 -12.24 -8.54
N ALA A 18 -13.53 -11.41 -9.22
CA ALA A 18 -13.07 -10.09 -9.65
C ALA A 18 -12.69 -9.19 -8.47
N LYS A 19 -13.48 -9.18 -7.39
CA LYS A 19 -13.15 -8.44 -6.17
C LYS A 19 -11.84 -8.91 -5.55
N GLU A 20 -11.66 -10.23 -5.43
CA GLU A 20 -10.43 -10.82 -4.91
C GLU A 20 -9.21 -10.40 -5.75
N LYS A 21 -9.33 -10.44 -7.07
CA LYS A 21 -8.24 -10.05 -7.98
C LYS A 21 -7.92 -8.55 -7.92
N VAL A 22 -8.92 -7.69 -7.69
CA VAL A 22 -8.68 -6.25 -7.47
C VAL A 22 -7.88 -6.04 -6.19
N VAL A 23 -8.27 -6.70 -5.10
CA VAL A 23 -7.56 -6.59 -3.81
C VAL A 23 -6.14 -7.15 -3.92
N GLU A 24 -5.96 -8.31 -4.55
CA GLU A 24 -4.64 -8.90 -4.80
C GLU A 24 -3.73 -7.95 -5.59
N SER A 25 -4.26 -7.35 -6.67
CA SER A 25 -3.52 -6.40 -7.49
C SER A 25 -3.15 -5.14 -6.72
N GLN A 26 -4.06 -4.63 -5.88
CA GLN A 26 -3.81 -3.48 -5.02
C GLN A 26 -2.70 -3.78 -4.00
N ASN A 27 -2.72 -4.97 -3.38
CA ASN A 27 -1.70 -5.40 -2.43
C ASN A 27 -0.31 -5.53 -3.08
N LEU A 28 -0.24 -6.12 -4.28
CA LEU A 28 1.01 -6.22 -5.04
C LEU A 28 1.55 -4.83 -5.41
N TYR A 29 0.68 -3.91 -5.81
CA TYR A 29 1.06 -2.53 -6.10
C TYR A 29 1.62 -1.83 -4.85
N ILE A 30 0.94 -1.95 -3.71
CA ILE A 30 1.40 -1.40 -2.42
C ILE A 30 2.77 -1.97 -2.08
N GLN A 31 2.97 -3.28 -2.16
CA GLN A 31 4.25 -3.92 -1.87
C GLN A 31 5.38 -3.34 -2.74
N ALA A 32 5.16 -3.24 -4.05
CA ALA A 32 6.14 -2.67 -4.97
C ALA A 32 6.50 -1.21 -4.62
N LYS A 33 5.51 -0.42 -4.16
CA LYS A 33 5.74 0.95 -3.69
C LYS A 33 6.53 1.01 -2.38
N LEU A 34 6.29 0.10 -1.45
CA LEU A 34 7.09 0.04 -0.22
C LEU A 34 8.55 -0.35 -0.52
N ASP A 35 8.78 -1.27 -1.48
CA ASP A 35 10.13 -1.64 -1.91
C ASP A 35 10.85 -0.47 -2.60
N GLU A 36 10.13 0.30 -3.43
CA GLU A 36 10.63 1.54 -4.03
C GLU A 36 11.01 2.58 -2.96
N ALA A 37 10.15 2.79 -1.96
CA ALA A 37 10.42 3.72 -0.86
C ALA A 37 11.65 3.32 -0.03
N GLN A 38 11.86 2.01 0.18
CA GLN A 38 13.06 1.51 0.86
C GLN A 38 14.34 1.88 0.10
N LYS A 39 14.34 1.78 -1.24
CA LYS A 39 15.48 2.21 -2.07
C LYS A 39 15.75 3.70 -1.91
N TYR A 40 14.72 4.54 -2.02
CA TYR A 40 14.87 5.99 -1.81
C TYR A 40 15.40 6.33 -0.42
N ASN A 41 14.94 5.66 0.63
CA ASN A 41 15.48 5.86 1.98
C ASN A 41 16.96 5.46 2.09
N GLY A 42 17.37 4.34 1.46
CA GLY A 42 18.76 3.92 1.37
C GLY A 42 19.67 4.92 0.65
N GLU A 43 19.12 5.62 -0.35
CA GLU A 43 19.77 6.73 -1.05
C GLU A 43 19.73 8.07 -0.28
N LYS A 44 19.28 8.07 0.98
CA LYS A 44 19.06 9.27 1.82
C LYS A 44 18.04 10.27 1.25
N LYS A 45 17.24 9.86 0.26
CA LYS A 45 16.15 10.64 -0.35
C LYS A 45 14.89 10.51 0.51
N TYR A 46 14.96 10.97 1.75
CA TYR A 46 13.94 10.70 2.77
C TYR A 46 12.55 11.25 2.42
N ASP A 47 12.47 12.44 1.83
CA ASP A 47 11.17 13.03 1.48
C ASP A 47 10.45 12.24 0.38
N MET A 48 11.18 11.73 -0.62
CA MET A 48 10.61 10.83 -1.63
C MET A 48 10.13 9.51 -1.01
N ALA A 49 10.94 8.92 -0.14
CA ALA A 49 10.57 7.69 0.57
C ALA A 49 9.28 7.89 1.40
N ILE A 50 9.21 8.98 2.15
CA ILE A 50 8.03 9.34 2.96
C ILE A 50 6.80 9.53 2.07
N GLN A 51 6.92 10.26 0.96
CA GLN A 51 5.81 10.51 0.04
C GLN A 51 5.25 9.21 -0.54
N ILE A 52 6.13 8.29 -0.97
CA ILE A 52 5.70 7.00 -1.51
C ILE A 52 4.97 6.15 -0.46
N VAL A 53 5.48 6.12 0.78
CA VAL A 53 4.82 5.40 1.89
C VAL A 53 3.46 6.02 2.23
N GLN A 54 3.34 7.35 2.20
CA GLN A 54 2.05 8.02 2.40
C GLN A 54 1.04 7.67 1.30
N ASN A 55 1.48 7.59 0.05
CA ASN A 55 0.63 7.14 -1.06
C ASN A 55 0.17 5.69 -0.87
N ALA A 56 1.04 4.81 -0.37
CA ALA A 56 0.65 3.44 -0.01
C ALA A 56 -0.41 3.41 1.10
N LEU A 57 -0.27 4.25 2.14
CA LEU A 57 -1.25 4.37 3.22
C LEU A 57 -2.58 5.00 2.78
N ASN A 58 -2.58 5.82 1.73
CA ASN A 58 -3.83 6.32 1.14
C ASN A 58 -4.63 5.21 0.45
N LEU A 59 -3.94 4.17 -0.04
CA LEU A 59 -4.56 2.99 -0.68
C LEU A 59 -4.97 1.94 0.35
N ASP A 60 -4.14 1.72 1.37
CA ASP A 60 -4.43 0.83 2.50
C ASP A 60 -4.02 1.52 3.82
N PRO A 61 -4.96 2.23 4.48
CA PRO A 61 -4.69 2.90 5.75
C PRO A 61 -4.36 1.93 6.90
N SER A 62 -4.70 0.65 6.74
CA SER A 62 -4.43 -0.39 7.74
C SER A 62 -3.09 -1.10 7.53
N ASN A 63 -2.32 -0.74 6.50
CA ASN A 63 -1.06 -1.38 6.19
C ASN A 63 -0.01 -1.15 7.29
N GLU A 64 0.14 -2.12 8.19
CA GLU A 64 1.07 -2.00 9.33
C GLU A 64 2.51 -1.80 8.87
N ARG A 65 2.93 -2.49 7.80
CA ARG A 65 4.27 -2.31 7.26
C ARG A 65 4.54 -0.89 6.77
N ALA A 66 3.57 -0.28 6.09
CA ALA A 66 3.69 1.11 5.64
C ALA A 66 3.74 2.10 6.83
N LYS A 67 2.96 1.85 7.91
CA LYS A 67 3.03 2.67 9.13
C LYS A 67 4.41 2.60 9.79
N GLU A 68 4.98 1.40 9.91
CA GLU A 68 6.33 1.19 10.43
C GLU A 68 7.38 1.95 9.61
N LEU A 69 7.35 1.79 8.28
CA LEU A 69 8.28 2.45 7.37
C LEU A 69 8.15 3.98 7.45
N LEU A 70 6.94 4.52 7.57
CA LEU A 70 6.73 5.96 7.73
C LEU A 70 7.39 6.49 9.01
N ALA A 71 7.23 5.77 10.12
CA ALA A 71 7.86 6.14 11.38
C ALA A 71 9.39 6.09 11.29
N GLN A 72 9.92 5.02 10.67
CA GLN A 72 11.35 4.84 10.44
C GLN A 72 11.92 5.98 9.58
N TYR A 73 11.32 6.28 8.44
CA TYR A 73 11.86 7.28 7.50
C TYR A 73 11.77 8.71 8.07
N LYS A 74 10.72 9.02 8.84
CA LYS A 74 10.65 10.27 9.59
C LYS A 74 11.78 10.40 10.61
N ALA A 75 12.16 9.31 11.28
CA ALA A 75 13.28 9.30 12.20
C ALA A 75 14.62 9.48 11.46
N SER A 76 14.84 8.76 10.35
CA SER A 76 16.04 8.91 9.51
C SER A 76 16.20 10.35 8.99
N ARG A 77 15.12 10.96 8.52
CA ARG A 77 15.12 12.37 8.08
C ARG A 77 15.50 13.34 9.20
N ARG A 78 14.92 13.17 10.40
CA ARG A 78 15.25 14.03 11.55
C ARG A 78 16.71 13.92 11.95
N LYS A 79 17.25 12.69 11.99
CA LYS A 79 18.65 12.45 12.31
C LYS A 79 19.58 13.14 11.31
N ALA A 80 19.30 13.01 10.02
CA ALA A 80 20.10 13.65 8.97
C ALA A 80 20.00 15.20 8.99
N ALA A 81 18.96 15.77 9.58
CA ALA A 81 18.82 17.22 9.74
C ALA A 81 19.53 17.76 11.00
N SER A 82 19.97 16.87 11.90
CA SER A 82 20.71 17.22 13.12
C SER A 82 22.22 16.98 13.02
N GLU A 83 22.69 16.48 11.87
CA GLU A 83 24.09 16.28 11.50
C GLU A 83 24.57 17.47 10.66
#